data_AF-A0A7S1PNQ7-F1
#
_entry.id   AF-A0A7S1PNQ7-F1
#
_cell.length_a   1.000
_cell.length_b   1.000
_cell.length_c   1.000
_cell.angle_alpha   90.00
_cell.angle_beta   90.00
_cell.angle_gamma   90.00
#
_symmetry.space_group_name_H-M   'P 1'
#
loop_
_entity.id
_entity.type
_entity.pdbx_description
1 polymer ?
#
loop_
_entity_poly.entity_id
_entity_poly.type
_entity_poly.pdbx_seq_one_letter_code
_entity_poly.pdbx_strand_id
1 'polypeptide(L)'
;STSAEAASAQRTERSAEEHAKPSQQSENADEAHTQQQPEQKSAPSWAERWRRVKQELMAAFGPKAGVAAIIDHCSKAHAAEVAVDLDIDVKSVQVRSEKNAVGEGTNVVGYIDAPAASQEEVLVFAERLTKACPAARTYGDVEWRRGPPPR
;
A
#
# COMPACT_ATOMS: atom_id res chain seq x y z
N SER A 1 -77.69 -25.66 64.42
CA SER A 1 -77.50 -26.49 65.63
C SER A 1 -76.30 -27.39 65.41
N THR A 2 -75.27 -27.20 66.21
CA THR A 2 -74.02 -27.97 66.27
C THR A 2 -74.23 -29.31 66.96
N SER A 3 -73.65 -30.39 66.42
CA SER A 3 -73.14 -31.60 67.09
C SER A 3 -72.28 -32.33 66.04
N ALA A 4 -70.94 -32.25 66.06
CA ALA A 4 -70.00 -32.91 66.97
C ALA A 4 -70.07 -34.45 66.92
N GLU A 5 -68.97 -35.02 66.43
CA GLU A 5 -68.34 -36.29 66.83
C GLU A 5 -68.99 -37.64 66.49
N ALA A 6 -68.24 -38.41 65.70
CA ALA A 6 -67.61 -39.69 66.09
C ALA A 6 -67.83 -40.81 65.07
N ALA A 7 -66.74 -41.16 64.37
CA ALA A 7 -66.27 -42.53 64.17
C ALA A 7 -65.19 -42.53 63.07
N SER A 8 -63.91 -42.36 63.41
CA SER A 8 -63.01 -43.48 63.73
C SER A 8 -62.90 -44.51 62.59
N ALA A 9 -61.87 -44.38 61.76
CA ALA A 9 -61.02 -45.52 61.40
C ALA A 9 -59.77 -45.05 60.64
N GLN A 10 -58.67 -45.02 61.40
CA GLN A 10 -57.39 -45.60 61.00
C GLN A 10 -56.59 -44.91 59.89
N ARG A 11 -55.52 -44.29 60.41
CA ARG A 11 -54.13 -44.64 60.09
C ARG A 11 -53.53 -43.86 58.93
N THR A 12 -53.24 -42.63 59.28
CA THR A 12 -51.93 -42.01 59.12
C THR A 12 -50.75 -43.01 59.14
N GLU A 13 -49.74 -42.67 58.34
CA GLU A 13 -48.34 -43.09 58.45
C GLU A 13 -47.96 -44.45 57.87
N ARG A 14 -47.62 -44.43 56.58
CA ARG A 14 -46.27 -44.83 56.19
C ARG A 14 -45.77 -43.97 55.03
N SER A 15 -44.95 -43.00 55.41
CA SER A 15 -44.02 -42.26 54.57
C SER A 15 -43.20 -43.20 53.69
N ALA A 16 -42.97 -42.79 52.45
CA ALA A 16 -41.64 -42.59 51.88
C ALA A 16 -41.80 -42.53 50.36
N GLU A 17 -41.17 -41.53 49.75
CA GLU A 17 -40.86 -41.47 48.31
C GLU A 17 -42.12 -41.28 47.44
N GLU A 18 -42.42 -40.10 46.90
CA GLU A 18 -41.53 -39.32 46.06
C GLU A 18 -42.09 -37.89 46.02
N HIS A 19 -41.28 -36.94 46.48
CA HIS A 19 -41.55 -35.52 46.35
C HIS A 19 -41.40 -35.12 44.88
N ALA A 20 -42.52 -34.76 44.24
CA ALA A 20 -42.51 -33.97 43.02
C ALA A 20 -43.45 -32.77 43.19
N LYS A 21 -43.01 -31.80 44.01
CA LYS A 21 -43.31 -30.36 43.89
C LYS A 21 -42.28 -29.64 44.74
N PRO A 22 -41.64 -28.57 44.22
CA PRO A 22 -42.38 -27.32 44.16
C PRO A 22 -42.08 -26.46 42.92
N SER A 23 -43.10 -25.73 42.50
CA SER A 23 -42.92 -24.43 41.86
C SER A 23 -42.21 -23.52 42.86
N GLN A 24 -41.03 -22.99 42.50
CA GLN A 24 -40.70 -21.56 42.58
C GLN A 24 -39.21 -21.32 42.32
N GLN A 25 -38.98 -20.41 41.36
CA GLN A 25 -38.02 -19.31 41.45
C GLN A 25 -36.56 -19.59 41.04
N SER A 26 -36.10 -18.75 40.08
CA SER A 26 -34.72 -18.44 39.69
C SER A 26 -33.84 -19.67 39.44
N GLU A 27 -33.48 -20.00 38.21
CA GLU A 27 -32.35 -19.38 37.51
C GLU A 27 -32.58 -19.54 36.00
N ASN A 28 -32.71 -18.44 35.27
CA ASN A 28 -32.45 -18.36 33.82
C ASN A 28 -32.26 -16.87 33.50
N ALA A 29 -31.38 -16.23 34.26
CA ALA A 29 -30.58 -15.14 33.73
C ALA A 29 -29.32 -15.82 33.23
N ASP A 30 -29.21 -16.00 31.92
CA ASP A 30 -28.01 -16.28 31.14
C ASP A 30 -28.37 -17.20 29.96
N GLU A 31 -29.11 -16.68 28.98
CA GLU A 31 -28.91 -17.13 27.59
C GLU A 31 -29.53 -16.13 26.61
N ALA A 32 -28.78 -15.87 25.55
CA ALA A 32 -29.10 -15.01 24.41
C ALA A 32 -28.97 -13.48 24.58
N HIS A 33 -27.94 -13.03 25.30
CA HIS A 33 -27.14 -11.90 24.79
C HIS A 33 -25.91 -12.49 24.07
N THR A 34 -26.12 -12.98 22.84
CA THR A 34 -25.02 -13.07 21.87
C THR A 34 -24.63 -11.62 21.56
N GLN A 35 -23.82 -11.05 22.45
CA GLN A 35 -23.04 -9.87 22.13
C GLN A 35 -22.12 -10.31 20.99
N GLN A 36 -22.54 -9.98 19.77
CA GLN A 36 -21.58 -9.66 18.73
C GLN A 36 -20.75 -8.52 19.32
N GLN A 37 -19.65 -8.86 20.00
CA GLN A 37 -18.55 -7.92 20.13
C GLN A 37 -18.24 -7.53 18.69
N PRO A 38 -18.38 -6.25 18.29
CA PRO A 38 -17.69 -5.84 17.09
C PRO A 38 -16.23 -6.17 17.39
N GLU A 39 -15.63 -7.09 16.63
CA GLU A 39 -14.18 -7.22 16.59
C GLU A 39 -13.68 -5.79 16.41
N GLN A 40 -13.22 -5.17 17.50
CA GLN A 40 -12.51 -3.92 17.45
C GLN A 40 -11.24 -4.28 16.72
N LYS A 41 -11.28 -4.24 15.38
CA LYS A 41 -10.11 -4.26 14.53
C LYS A 41 -9.32 -3.04 14.96
N SER A 42 -8.43 -3.28 15.91
CA SER A 42 -7.56 -2.29 16.50
C SER A 42 -6.97 -1.49 15.36
N ALA A 43 -7.19 -0.18 15.38
CA ALA A 43 -6.72 0.70 14.33
C ALA A 43 -5.23 0.40 14.13
N PRO A 44 -4.78 0.22 12.87
CA PRO A 44 -3.43 -0.26 12.61
C PRO A 44 -2.45 0.65 13.33
N SER A 45 -1.48 0.02 14.00
CA SER A 45 -0.45 0.74 14.74
C SER A 45 0.26 1.71 13.80
N TRP A 46 0.81 2.80 14.32
CA TRP A 46 1.60 3.74 13.53
C TRP A 46 2.70 3.04 12.71
N ALA A 47 3.35 2.03 13.31
CA ALA A 47 4.34 1.21 12.65
C ALA A 47 3.76 0.38 11.49
N GLU A 48 2.55 -0.16 11.60
CA GLU A 48 1.87 -0.87 10.51
C GLU A 48 1.42 0.07 9.41
N ARG A 49 0.93 1.28 9.75
CA ARG A 49 0.62 2.30 8.76
C ARG A 49 1.86 2.68 7.96
N TRP A 50 3.00 2.88 8.62
CA TRP A 50 4.28 3.12 7.96
C TRP A 50 4.77 1.93 7.14
N ARG A 51 4.64 0.71 7.64
CA ARG A 51 5.00 -0.49 6.89
C ARG A 51 4.16 -0.63 5.63
N ARG A 52 2.88 -0.33 5.73
CA ARG A 52 1.93 -0.42 4.63
C ARG A 52 2.15 0.69 3.60
N VAL A 53 2.38 1.94 4.04
CA VAL A 53 2.83 3.04 3.17
C VAL A 53 4.16 2.71 2.51
N LYS A 54 5.11 2.09 3.22
CA LYS A 54 6.39 1.65 2.64
C LYS A 54 6.21 0.50 1.64
N GLN A 55 5.31 -0.45 1.89
CA GLN A 55 4.98 -1.52 0.96
C GLN A 55 4.22 -1.01 -0.26
N GLU A 56 3.28 -0.08 -0.09
CA GLU A 56 2.56 0.59 -1.17
C GLU A 56 3.51 1.49 -1.97
N LEU A 57 4.44 2.17 -1.31
CA LEU A 57 5.55 2.87 -1.96
C LEU A 57 6.46 1.90 -2.70
N MET A 58 6.87 0.76 -2.13
CA MET A 58 7.71 -0.21 -2.84
C MET A 58 6.96 -0.96 -3.95
N ALA A 59 5.63 -1.07 -3.85
CA ALA A 59 4.78 -1.65 -4.87
C ALA A 59 4.49 -0.64 -6.01
N ALA A 60 4.33 0.64 -5.68
CA ALA A 60 4.17 1.74 -6.63
C ALA A 60 5.50 2.13 -7.30
N PHE A 61 6.54 2.29 -6.48
CA PHE A 61 7.94 2.37 -6.87
C PHE A 61 8.51 0.95 -6.92
N GLY A 62 8.14 0.19 -7.96
CA GLY A 62 8.99 -0.93 -8.34
C GLY A 62 10.44 -0.43 -8.46
N PRO A 63 11.48 -1.24 -8.17
CA PRO A 63 12.88 -0.80 -8.18
C PRO A 63 13.26 -0.02 -9.46
N LYS A 64 12.57 -0.33 -10.55
CA LYS A 64 12.67 0.25 -11.89
C LYS A 64 12.17 1.71 -11.99
N ALA A 65 11.12 2.08 -11.25
CA ALA A 65 10.64 3.47 -11.18
C ALA A 65 11.59 4.34 -10.34
N GLY A 66 12.18 3.77 -9.28
CA GLY A 66 13.26 4.42 -8.53
C GLY A 66 14.49 4.68 -9.39
N VAL A 67 14.89 3.71 -10.22
CA VAL A 67 15.99 3.87 -11.16
C VAL A 67 15.72 4.99 -12.18
N ALA A 68 14.53 5.02 -12.79
CA ALA A 68 14.19 6.09 -13.74
C ALA A 68 14.22 7.48 -13.08
N ALA A 69 13.75 7.62 -11.83
CA ALA A 69 13.79 8.88 -11.09
C ALA A 69 15.23 9.32 -10.76
N ILE A 70 16.10 8.38 -10.37
CA ILE A 70 17.52 8.67 -10.12
C ILE A 70 18.20 9.12 -11.40
N ILE A 71 17.97 8.41 -12.51
CA ILE A 71 18.52 8.76 -13.83
C ILE A 71 18.01 10.13 -14.27
N ASP A 72 16.71 10.41 -14.14
CA ASP A 72 16.11 11.71 -14.48
C ASP A 72 16.78 12.85 -13.70
N HIS A 73 16.86 12.73 -12.37
CA HIS A 73 17.43 13.77 -11.53
C HIS A 73 18.93 13.97 -11.80
N CYS A 74 19.69 12.87 -11.89
CA CYS A 74 21.13 12.93 -12.14
C CYS A 74 21.45 13.49 -13.53
N SER A 75 20.68 13.11 -14.55
CA SER A 75 20.87 13.61 -15.91
C SER A 75 20.53 15.09 -16.01
N LYS A 76 19.47 15.57 -15.34
CA LYS A 76 19.16 17.00 -15.24
C LYS A 76 20.28 17.79 -14.57
N ALA A 77 20.88 17.23 -13.51
CA ALA A 77 21.98 17.88 -12.80
C ALA A 77 23.24 18.04 -13.66
N HIS A 78 23.47 17.17 -14.65
CA HIS A 78 24.63 17.24 -15.53
C HIS A 78 24.32 17.78 -16.94
N ALA A 79 23.05 18.01 -17.25
CA ALA A 79 22.64 18.56 -18.54
C ALA A 79 23.26 19.93 -18.83
N ALA A 80 23.36 20.79 -17.80
CA ALA A 80 23.95 22.12 -17.94
C ALA A 80 25.45 22.06 -18.22
N GLU A 81 26.18 21.18 -17.53
CA GLU A 81 27.61 20.95 -17.75
C GLU A 81 27.88 20.48 -19.19
N VAL A 82 27.11 19.50 -19.65
CA VAL A 82 27.23 18.96 -21.02
C VAL A 82 26.84 20.00 -22.07
N ALA A 83 25.83 20.83 -21.79
CA ALA A 83 25.42 21.89 -22.71
C ALA A 83 26.54 22.93 -22.89
N VAL A 84 27.20 23.33 -21.79
CA VAL A 84 28.35 24.24 -21.83
C VAL A 84 29.51 23.63 -22.62
N ASP A 85 29.83 22.36 -22.38
CA ASP A 85 30.91 21.64 -23.08
C ASP A 85 30.72 21.56 -24.60
N LEU A 86 29.47 21.61 -25.05
CA LEU A 86 29.10 21.48 -26.47
C LEU A 86 28.69 22.82 -27.11
N ASP A 87 28.86 23.93 -26.40
CA ASP A 87 28.44 25.27 -26.84
C ASP A 87 26.95 25.36 -27.21
N ILE A 88 26.11 24.56 -26.52
CA ILE A 88 24.66 24.59 -26.66
C ILE A 88 24.09 25.56 -25.62
N ASP A 89 23.11 26.38 -26.01
CA ASP A 89 22.43 27.29 -25.07
C ASP A 89 21.75 26.50 -23.95
N VAL A 90 22.35 26.56 -22.76
CA VAL A 90 21.90 25.90 -21.52
C VAL A 90 20.45 26.21 -21.19
N LYS A 91 19.97 27.42 -21.50
CA LYS A 91 18.58 27.82 -21.20
C LYS A 91 17.56 27.12 -22.09
N SER A 92 17.99 26.64 -23.25
CA SER A 92 17.16 25.97 -24.24
C SER A 92 17.08 24.46 -24.04
N VAL A 93 17.95 23.87 -23.21
CA VAL A 93 18.04 22.42 -23.02
C VAL A 93 17.19 21.96 -21.84
N GLN A 94 16.31 21.01 -22.10
CA GLN A 94 15.60 20.26 -21.07
C GLN A 94 15.83 18.76 -21.24
N VAL A 95 16.07 18.09 -20.12
CA VAL A 95 16.25 16.64 -20.08
C VAL A 95 15.19 16.03 -19.18
N ARG A 96 14.59 14.93 -19.60
CA ARG A 96 13.66 14.15 -18.80
C ARG A 96 13.85 12.66 -19.03
N SER A 97 13.75 11.84 -18.00
CA SER A 97 13.81 10.39 -18.15
C SER A 97 12.60 9.70 -17.51
N GLU A 98 12.10 8.66 -18.18
CA GLU A 98 10.93 7.92 -17.77
C GLU A 98 11.11 6.43 -17.98
N LYS A 99 10.35 5.62 -17.25
CA LYS A 99 10.27 4.18 -17.49
C LYS A 99 9.48 3.94 -18.78
N ASN A 100 10.05 3.20 -19.73
CA ASN A 100 9.29 2.71 -20.87
C ASN A 100 8.28 1.65 -20.41
N ALA A 101 7.01 1.84 -20.77
CA ALA A 101 5.94 0.89 -20.49
C ALA A 101 5.64 -0.03 -21.69
N VAL A 102 6.28 0.20 -22.84
CA VAL A 102 5.99 -0.46 -24.11
C VAL A 102 7.11 -1.47 -24.44
N GLY A 103 6.85 -2.75 -24.15
CA GLY A 103 7.75 -3.88 -24.46
C GLY A 103 8.11 -4.74 -23.23
N GLU A 104 8.50 -6.00 -23.46
CA GLU A 104 8.94 -6.93 -22.40
C GLU A 104 10.29 -6.52 -21.76
N GLY A 105 10.96 -5.49 -22.30
CA GLY A 105 12.19 -4.93 -21.79
C GLY A 105 11.97 -3.75 -20.83
N THR A 106 12.73 -3.71 -19.74
CA THR A 106 12.71 -2.58 -18.81
C THR A 106 13.69 -1.51 -19.27
N ASN A 107 13.29 -0.71 -20.25
CA ASN A 107 14.17 0.33 -20.77
C ASN A 107 13.79 1.69 -20.17
N VAL A 108 14.80 2.48 -19.78
CA VAL A 108 14.59 3.88 -19.41
C VAL A 108 14.72 4.69 -20.68
N VAL A 109 13.73 5.54 -20.98
CA VAL A 109 13.77 6.44 -22.12
C VAL A 109 14.06 7.83 -21.61
N GLY A 110 15.11 8.45 -22.13
CA GLY A 110 15.45 9.84 -21.91
C GLY A 110 15.00 10.70 -23.09
N TYR A 111 14.54 11.91 -22.81
CA TYR A 111 14.11 12.92 -23.75
C TYR A 111 15.01 14.13 -23.58
N ILE A 112 15.58 14.60 -24.70
CA ILE A 112 16.42 15.80 -24.77
C ILE A 112 15.70 16.79 -25.67
N ASP A 113 15.10 17.80 -25.06
CA ASP A 113 14.51 18.93 -25.76
C ASP A 113 15.54 20.05 -25.86
N ALA A 114 16.06 20.25 -27.06
CA ALA A 114 17.06 21.27 -27.38
C ALA A 114 16.72 21.86 -28.77
N PRO A 115 15.76 22.80 -28.84
CA PRO A 115 15.17 23.23 -30.11
C PRO A 115 16.14 23.97 -31.03
N ALA A 116 17.19 24.58 -30.46
CA ALA A 116 18.22 25.27 -31.21
C ALA A 116 19.34 24.33 -31.70
N ALA A 117 19.41 23.09 -31.18
CA ALA A 117 20.43 22.12 -31.54
C ALA A 117 19.98 21.26 -32.74
N SER A 118 20.93 20.95 -33.61
CA SER A 118 20.82 19.97 -34.69
C SER A 118 20.62 18.54 -34.15
N GLN A 119 20.24 17.62 -35.04
CA GLN A 119 20.08 16.21 -34.69
C GLN A 119 21.41 15.63 -34.19
N GLU A 120 22.50 15.96 -34.88
CA GLU A 120 23.86 15.51 -34.61
C GLU A 120 24.34 16.02 -33.24
N GLU A 121 24.12 17.29 -32.93
CA GLU A 121 24.45 17.86 -31.62
C GLU A 121 23.70 17.17 -30.48
N VAL A 122 22.41 16.86 -30.67
CA VAL A 122 21.62 16.13 -29.67
C VAL A 122 22.14 14.70 -29.46
N LEU A 123 22.62 14.03 -30.51
CA LEU A 123 23.23 12.70 -30.40
C LEU A 123 24.55 12.76 -29.61
N VAL A 124 25.42 13.73 -29.92
CA VAL A 124 26.67 13.94 -29.18
C VAL A 124 26.38 14.32 -27.73
N PHE A 125 25.36 15.15 -27.49
CA PHE A 125 24.88 15.51 -26.16
C PHE A 125 24.44 14.27 -25.38
N ALA A 126 23.64 13.38 -25.98
CA ALA A 126 23.20 12.14 -25.34
C ALA A 126 24.37 11.23 -24.93
N GLU A 127 25.37 11.09 -25.80
CA GLU A 127 26.59 10.32 -25.48
C GLU A 127 27.40 10.93 -24.34
N ARG A 128 27.61 12.26 -24.39
CA ARG A 128 28.33 13.01 -23.35
C ARG A 128 27.60 12.95 -22.01
N LEU A 129 26.28 13.13 -22.04
CA LEU A 129 25.42 13.04 -20.87
C LEU A 129 25.46 11.66 -20.24
N THR A 130 25.44 10.60 -21.03
CA THR A 130 25.57 9.22 -20.51
C THR A 130 26.92 8.99 -19.83
N LYS A 131 28.01 9.58 -20.34
CA LYS A 131 29.34 9.49 -19.72
C LYS A 131 29.45 10.30 -18.44
N ALA A 132 28.85 11.49 -18.42
CA ALA A 132 28.85 12.41 -17.28
C ALA A 132 27.95 11.88 -16.15
N CYS A 133 26.72 11.48 -16.45
CA CYS A 133 25.71 10.99 -15.50
C CYS A 133 26.09 9.60 -14.95
N PRO A 134 26.52 9.46 -13.68
CA PRO A 134 26.91 8.16 -13.14
C PRO A 134 25.75 7.17 -13.12
N ALA A 135 24.53 7.65 -12.87
CA ALA A 135 23.33 6.81 -12.88
C ALA A 135 23.05 6.21 -14.26
N ALA A 136 23.08 7.03 -15.32
CA ALA A 136 22.90 6.56 -16.68
C ALA A 136 24.04 5.64 -17.12
N ARG A 137 25.29 5.98 -16.79
CA ARG A 137 26.47 5.16 -17.09
C ARG A 137 26.41 3.78 -16.45
N THR A 138 26.01 3.71 -15.18
CA THR A 138 25.88 2.44 -14.45
C THR A 138 24.68 1.63 -14.91
N TYR A 139 23.59 2.29 -15.33
CA TYR A 139 22.41 1.60 -15.85
C TYR A 139 22.64 0.97 -17.23
N GLY A 140 23.44 1.60 -18.09
CA GLY A 140 23.85 1.06 -19.39
C GLY A 140 22.82 1.20 -20.52
N ASP A 141 21.53 1.05 -20.23
CA ASP A 141 20.46 0.97 -21.24
C ASP A 141 19.47 2.15 -21.18
N VAL A 142 19.98 3.38 -21.28
CA VAL A 142 19.13 4.57 -21.43
C VAL A 142 18.98 4.91 -22.92
N GLU A 143 17.75 4.83 -23.43
CA GLU A 143 17.41 5.22 -24.80
C GLU A 143 17.14 6.73 -24.86
N TRP A 144 18.08 7.50 -25.42
CA TRP A 144 17.90 8.94 -25.59
C TRP A 144 17.16 9.29 -26.88
N ARG A 145 16.13 10.11 -26.77
CA ARG A 145 15.30 10.61 -27.87
C ARG A 145 15.36 12.13 -27.92
N ARG A 146 15.28 12.68 -29.12
CA ARG A 146 15.17 14.13 -29.34
C ARG A 146 13.72 14.59 -29.16
N GLY A 147 13.55 15.74 -28.54
CA GLY A 147 12.28 16.41 -28.34
C GLY A 147 11.61 16.09 -27.00
N PRO A 148 10.47 16.73 -26.71
CA PRO A 148 9.78 16.56 -25.45
C PRO A 148 9.17 15.14 -25.33
N PRO A 149 8.92 14.67 -24.09
CA PRO A 149 8.17 13.44 -23.87
C PRO A 149 6.76 13.52 -24.49
N PRO A 150 6.17 12.39 -24.91
CA PRO A 150 4.78 12.34 -25.31
C PRO A 150 3.87 12.79 -24.15
N ARG A 151 2.79 13.49 -24.46
CA ARG A 151 1.80 13.99 -23.49
C ARG A 151 0.84 12.89 -23.05
#